data_AF-A0A524EGQ0-F1
#
_entry.id   AF-A0A524EGQ0-F1
#
_cell.length_a   1.000
_cell.length_b   1.000
_cell.length_c   1.000
_cell.angle_alpha   90.00
_cell.angle_beta   90.00
_cell.angle_gamma   90.00
#
_symmetry.space_group_name_H-M   'P 1'
#
loop_
_entity.id
_entity.type
_entity.pdbx_description
1 polymer ?
#
loop_
_entity_poly.entity_id
_entity_poly.type
_entity_poly.pdbx_seq_one_letter_code
_entity_poly.pdbx_strand_id
1 'polypeptide(L)'
;MPDEFDFKNYKSLEEYSETLEGSKYFHGLYLRAVNHPIRREILHIVNEREKILKEEIYQVLSDKELVSDLSVLEYNLDFLVKSLCIENFDEDSKIYYKITQLGKVIEYLK
;
A
#
# COMPACT_ATOMS: atom_id res chain seq x y z
N MET A 1 -10.10 -22.18 -6.17
CA MET A 1 -10.25 -20.72 -6.17
C MET A 1 -8.87 -20.19 -6.43
N PRO A 2 -8.66 -19.31 -7.41
CA PRO A 2 -7.32 -18.81 -7.71
C PRO A 2 -6.76 -18.14 -6.45
N ASP A 3 -5.58 -18.55 -6.05
CA ASP A 3 -5.00 -18.19 -4.76
C ASP A 3 -3.86 -17.18 -4.94
N GLU A 4 -3.28 -16.75 -3.82
CA GLU A 4 -2.17 -15.80 -3.82
C GLU A 4 -0.94 -16.31 -4.60
N PHE A 5 -0.77 -17.63 -4.74
CA PHE A 5 0.32 -18.22 -5.50
C PHE A 5 0.14 -18.04 -7.02
N ASP A 6 -1.10 -18.03 -7.51
CA ASP A 6 -1.39 -17.87 -8.93
C ASP A 6 -0.98 -16.50 -9.47
N PHE A 7 -1.02 -15.46 -8.62
CA PHE A 7 -0.73 -14.07 -9.02
C PHE A 7 0.48 -13.44 -8.33
N LYS A 8 1.32 -14.23 -7.64
CA LYS A 8 2.46 -13.73 -6.86
C LYS A 8 3.46 -12.88 -7.66
N ASN A 9 3.50 -13.07 -8.98
CA ASN A 9 4.43 -12.39 -9.88
C ASN A 9 3.84 -11.13 -10.52
N TYR A 10 2.55 -10.87 -10.33
CA TYR A 10 1.87 -9.76 -10.98
C TYR A 10 2.15 -8.45 -10.22
N LYS A 11 2.56 -7.44 -10.96
CA LYS A 11 3.07 -6.15 -10.49
C LYS A 11 2.33 -4.96 -11.07
N SER A 12 1.45 -5.14 -12.05
CA SER A 12 0.67 -4.04 -12.63
C SER A 12 -0.81 -4.37 -12.79
N LEU A 13 -1.64 -3.32 -12.88
CA LEU A 13 -3.08 -3.48 -13.09
C LEU A 13 -3.39 -4.17 -14.42
N GLU A 14 -2.58 -3.90 -15.45
CA GLU A 14 -2.70 -4.52 -16.76
C GLU A 14 -2.57 -6.04 -16.66
N GLU A 15 -1.54 -6.55 -15.96
CA GLU A 15 -1.33 -7.98 -15.75
C GLU A 15 -2.53 -8.62 -15.03
N TYR A 16 -3.03 -8.01 -13.95
CA TYR A 16 -4.21 -8.51 -13.25
C TYR A 16 -5.46 -8.51 -14.14
N SER A 17 -5.57 -7.58 -15.08
CA SER A 17 -6.75 -7.43 -15.94
C SER A 17 -6.80 -8.43 -17.11
N GLU A 18 -5.73 -9.19 -17.38
CA GLU A 18 -5.68 -10.17 -18.47
C GLU A 18 -6.69 -11.32 -18.29
N THR A 19 -7.08 -11.60 -17.04
CA THR A 19 -8.04 -12.66 -16.71
C THR A 19 -9.12 -12.17 -15.76
N LEU A 20 -10.29 -12.82 -15.81
CA LEU A 20 -11.38 -12.51 -14.87
C LEU A 20 -10.97 -12.81 -13.42
N GLU A 21 -10.23 -13.88 -13.22
CA GLU A 21 -9.70 -14.34 -11.95
C GLU A 21 -8.70 -13.34 -11.36
N GLY A 22 -7.73 -12.87 -12.15
CA GLY A 22 -6.76 -11.86 -11.75
C GLY A 22 -7.44 -10.55 -11.38
N SER A 23 -8.43 -10.12 -12.16
CA SER A 23 -9.20 -8.90 -11.89
C SER A 23 -9.97 -9.03 -10.58
N LYS A 24 -10.67 -10.15 -10.34
CA LYS A 24 -11.36 -10.42 -9.07
C LYS A 24 -10.41 -10.44 -7.87
N TYR A 25 -9.26 -11.08 -8.01
CA TYR A 25 -8.25 -11.14 -6.97
C TYR A 25 -7.73 -9.74 -6.62
N PHE A 26 -7.36 -8.95 -7.62
CA PHE A 26 -6.86 -7.59 -7.42
C PHE A 26 -7.92 -6.69 -6.76
N HIS A 27 -9.18 -6.73 -7.22
CA HIS A 27 -10.25 -5.96 -6.60
C HIS A 27 -10.43 -6.32 -5.12
N GLY A 28 -10.36 -7.61 -4.78
CA GLY A 28 -10.41 -8.05 -3.38
C GLY A 28 -9.22 -7.57 -2.56
N LEU A 29 -8.01 -7.61 -3.13
CA LEU A 29 -6.79 -7.11 -2.50
C LEU A 29 -6.87 -5.59 -2.26
N TYR A 30 -7.22 -4.83 -3.28
CA TYR A 30 -7.39 -3.38 -3.22
C TYR A 30 -8.46 -2.97 -2.21
N LEU A 31 -9.63 -3.62 -2.21
CA LEU A 31 -10.69 -3.34 -1.25
C LEU A 31 -10.22 -3.56 0.20
N ARG A 32 -9.42 -4.60 0.47
CA ARG A 32 -8.81 -4.84 1.80
C ARG A 32 -7.73 -3.81 2.14
N ALA A 33 -7.02 -3.28 1.15
CA ALA A 33 -5.99 -2.29 1.35
C ALA A 33 -6.59 -0.99 1.89
N VAL A 34 -7.63 -0.49 1.21
CA VAL A 34 -8.24 0.82 1.49
C VAL A 34 -9.26 0.79 2.63
N ASN A 35 -9.77 -0.39 3.02
CA ASN A 35 -10.66 -0.57 4.17
C ASN A 35 -9.93 -1.06 5.43
N HIS A 36 -8.75 -0.50 5.73
CA HIS A 36 -8.02 -0.82 6.96
C HIS A 36 -7.49 0.46 7.63
N PRO A 37 -7.74 0.69 8.92
CA PRO A 37 -7.50 1.98 9.56
C PRO A 37 -6.03 2.42 9.49
N ILE A 38 -5.09 1.53 9.82
CA ILE A 38 -3.65 1.83 9.76
C ILE A 38 -3.21 2.10 8.32
N ARG A 39 -3.76 1.37 7.34
CA ARG A 39 -3.38 1.55 5.94
C ARG A 39 -3.92 2.85 5.36
N ARG A 40 -5.14 3.23 5.73
CA ARG A 40 -5.70 4.54 5.40
C ARG A 40 -4.84 5.66 5.97
N GLU A 41 -4.41 5.51 7.23
CA GLU A 41 -3.53 6.50 7.84
C GLU A 41 -2.18 6.61 7.11
N ILE A 42 -1.55 5.48 6.77
CA ILE A 42 -0.35 5.47 5.93
C ILE A 42 -0.61 6.19 4.60
N LEU A 43 -1.73 5.92 3.93
CA LEU A 43 -2.07 6.58 2.67
C LEU A 43 -2.27 8.09 2.85
N HIS A 44 -2.87 8.55 3.95
CA HIS A 44 -2.97 9.98 4.25
C HIS A 44 -1.57 10.60 4.40
N ILE A 45 -0.71 9.99 5.21
CA ILE A 45 0.67 10.46 5.45
C ILE A 45 1.47 10.53 4.14
N VAL A 46 1.42 9.49 3.32
CA VAL A 46 2.15 9.43 2.05
C VAL A 46 1.58 10.43 1.03
N ASN A 47 0.27 10.73 1.07
CA ASN A 47 -0.34 11.70 0.15
C ASN A 47 0.04 13.16 0.44
N GLU A 48 0.41 13.48 1.67
CA GLU A 48 0.79 14.85 2.06
C GLU A 48 2.12 15.31 1.47
N ARG A 49 2.95 14.38 0.96
CA ARG A 49 4.30 14.64 0.46
C ARG A 49 4.50 14.05 -0.92
N GLU A 50 5.45 14.59 -1.68
CA GLU A 50 5.82 14.01 -2.98
C GLU A 50 6.44 12.61 -2.82
N LYS A 51 7.24 12.42 -1.77
CA LYS A 51 7.83 11.17 -1.30
C LYS A 51 8.12 11.25 0.19
N ILE A 52 8.19 10.11 0.88
CA ILE A 52 8.45 10.05 2.32
C ILE A 52 9.26 8.80 2.69
N LEU A 53 10.15 8.91 3.67
CA LEU A 53 10.94 7.77 4.17
C LEU A 53 10.12 6.82 5.05
N LYS A 54 10.50 5.54 5.07
CA LYS A 54 9.90 4.53 5.97
C LYS A 54 9.92 4.99 7.43
N GLU A 55 11.06 5.53 7.87
CA GLU A 55 11.28 5.95 9.26
C GLU A 55 10.39 7.14 9.63
N GLU A 56 10.11 8.03 8.68
CA GLU A 56 9.20 9.16 8.90
C GLU A 56 7.75 8.69 9.02
N ILE A 57 7.32 7.72 8.19
CA ILE A 57 5.98 7.10 8.33
C ILE A 57 5.86 6.43 9.71
N TYR A 58 6.89 5.69 10.12
CA TYR A 58 6.92 5.02 11.43
C TYR A 58 6.78 6.02 12.57
N GLN A 59 7.54 7.12 12.53
CA GLN A 59 7.49 8.14 13.57
C GLN A 59 6.08 8.72 13.71
N VAL A 60 5.45 9.12 12.60
CA VAL A 60 4.10 9.70 12.63
C VAL A 60 3.06 8.71 13.18
N LEU A 61 3.14 7.43 12.82
CA LEU A 61 2.20 6.41 13.31
C LEU A 61 2.44 6.04 14.77
N SER A 62 3.70 6.00 15.20
CA SER A 62 4.08 5.75 16.58
C SER A 62 3.62 6.89 17.49
N ASP A 63 3.76 8.14 17.05
CA ASP A 63 3.29 9.32 17.78
C ASP A 63 1.76 9.33 17.94
N LYS A 64 1.03 8.69 17.02
CA LYS A 64 -0.43 8.48 17.08
C LYS A 64 -0.83 7.20 17.81
N GLU A 65 0.12 6.43 18.37
CA GLU A 65 -0.10 5.14 19.02
C GLU A 65 -0.82 4.10 18.12
N LEU A 66 -0.70 4.22 16.79
CA LEU A 66 -1.36 3.35 15.82
C LEU A 66 -0.56 2.09 15.49
N VAL A 67 0.75 2.11 15.76
CA VAL A 67 1.68 1.04 15.46
C VAL A 67 2.59 0.80 16.67
N SER A 68 2.70 -0.46 17.10
CA SER A 68 3.49 -0.87 18.27
C SER A 68 4.96 -1.13 17.97
N ASP A 69 5.28 -1.52 16.74
CA ASP A 69 6.62 -1.91 16.32
C ASP A 69 6.77 -1.83 14.79
N LEU A 70 8.02 -1.89 14.34
CA LEU A 70 8.36 -1.75 12.93
C LEU A 70 7.78 -2.86 12.04
N SER A 71 7.60 -4.07 12.56
CA SER A 71 7.10 -5.21 11.77
C SER A 71 5.62 -5.02 11.36
N VAL A 72 4.82 -4.39 12.23
CA VAL A 72 3.44 -4.00 11.91
C VAL A 72 3.42 -2.96 10.79
N LEU A 73 4.33 -1.98 10.80
CA LEU A 73 4.44 -1.02 9.70
C LEU A 73 4.83 -1.73 8.39
N GLU A 74 5.87 -2.57 8.42
CA GLU A 74 6.38 -3.28 7.24
C GLU A 74 5.28 -4.14 6.60
N TYR A 75 4.53 -4.89 7.40
CA TYR A 75 3.39 -5.66 6.90
C TYR A 75 2.35 -4.78 6.18
N ASN A 76 2.04 -3.61 6.73
CA ASN A 76 1.06 -2.70 6.13
C ASN A 76 1.60 -2.04 4.86
N LEU A 77 2.88 -1.64 4.83
CA LEU A 77 3.53 -1.09 3.64
C LEU A 77 3.61 -2.12 2.50
N ASP A 78 4.04 -3.34 2.81
CA ASP A 78 4.10 -4.44 1.83
C ASP A 78 2.71 -4.72 1.24
N PHE A 79 1.67 -4.72 2.08
CA PHE A 79 0.30 -4.88 1.60
C PHE A 79 -0.12 -3.74 0.67
N LEU A 80 0.22 -2.49 1.01
CA LEU A 80 -0.12 -1.32 0.20
C LEU A 80 0.62 -1.32 -1.14
N VAL A 81 1.91 -1.71 -1.16
CA VAL A 81 2.70 -1.90 -2.39
C VAL A 81 2.09 -2.99 -3.25
N LYS A 82 1.78 -4.15 -2.66
CA LYS A 82 1.15 -5.27 -3.38
C LYS A 82 -0.21 -4.91 -3.98
N SER A 83 -0.97 -4.05 -3.28
CA SER A 83 -2.25 -3.52 -3.77
C SER A 83 -2.14 -2.33 -4.72
N LEU A 84 -0.92 -1.97 -5.13
CA LEU A 84 -0.61 -0.86 -6.02
C LEU A 84 -1.09 0.52 -5.51
N CYS A 85 -1.34 0.66 -4.21
CA CYS A 85 -1.78 1.92 -3.60
C CYS A 85 -0.60 2.88 -3.36
N ILE A 86 0.59 2.33 -3.12
CA ILE A 86 1.85 3.07 -3.01
C ILE A 86 2.92 2.35 -3.84
N GLU A 87 3.94 3.10 -4.24
CA GLU A 87 5.17 2.58 -4.83
C GLU A 87 6.32 2.82 -3.86
N ASN A 88 7.31 1.93 -3.86
CA ASN A 88 8.58 2.14 -3.18
C ASN A 88 9.72 2.22 -4.18
N PHE A 89 10.76 2.96 -3.82
CA PHE A 89 11.97 3.09 -4.62
C PHE A 89 13.17 3.42 -3.74
N ASP A 90 14.33 2.97 -4.18
CA ASP A 90 15.60 3.24 -3.51
C ASP A 90 16.19 4.55 -4.04
N GLU A 91 16.58 5.44 -3.13
CA GLU A 91 17.28 6.68 -3.43
C GLU A 91 18.26 6.96 -2.28
N ASP A 92 19.53 7.25 -2.59
CA ASP A 92 20.57 7.52 -1.59
C ASP A 92 20.69 6.44 -0.49
N SER A 93 20.56 5.16 -0.85
CA SER A 93 20.59 4.01 0.08
C SER A 93 19.45 3.99 1.11
N LYS A 94 18.33 4.68 0.82
CA LYS A 94 17.12 4.69 1.64
C LYS A 94 15.89 4.35 0.79
N ILE A 95 14.90 3.76 1.45
CA ILE A 95 13.62 3.40 0.83
C ILE A 95 12.64 4.57 1.02
N TYR A 96 12.16 5.10 -0.10
CA TYR A 96 11.10 6.10 -0.14
C TYR A 96 9.80 5.49 -0.63
N TYR A 97 8.69 6.08 -0.20
CA TYR A 97 7.34 5.73 -0.63
C TYR A 97 6.65 6.93 -1.27
N LYS A 98 5.85 6.63 -2.30
CA LYS A 98 5.00 7.61 -2.99
C LYS A 98 3.62 7.04 -3.24
N ILE A 99 2.61 7.89 -3.13
CA ILE A 99 1.22 7.49 -3.38
C ILE A 99 0.96 7.36 -4.89
N THR A 100 0.20 6.33 -5.28
CA THR A 100 -0.28 6.16 -6.65
C THR A 100 -1.67 6.78 -6.82
N GLN A 101 -2.19 6.81 -8.05
CA GLN A 101 -3.58 7.23 -8.28
C GLN A 101 -4.60 6.32 -7.58
N LEU A 102 -4.30 5.02 -7.46
CA LEU A 102 -5.16 4.08 -6.73
C LEU A 102 -5.17 4.38 -5.24
N GLY A 103 -4.01 4.72 -4.66
CA GLY A 103 -3.92 5.09 -3.25
C GLY A 103 -4.71 6.35 -2.90
N LYS A 104 -4.80 7.31 -3.83
CA LYS A 104 -5.52 8.58 -3.65
C LYS A 104 -7.03 8.43 -3.48
N VAL A 105 -7.60 7.24 -3.63
CA VAL A 105 -9.03 6.99 -3.35
C VAL A 105 -9.43 7.44 -1.94
N ILE A 106 -8.49 7.42 -0.98
CA ILE A 106 -8.70 7.87 0.40
C ILE A 106 -9.20 9.32 0.51
N GLU A 107 -8.93 10.18 -0.48
CA GLU A 107 -9.46 11.55 -0.53
C GLU A 107 -10.99 11.58 -0.69
N TYR A 108 -11.58 10.50 -1.17
CA TYR A 108 -13.02 10.36 -1.42
C TYR A 108 -13.72 9.47 -0.40
N LEU A 109 -12.96 8.78 0.47
CA LEU A 109 -13.50 7.93 1.52
C LEU A 109 -13.65 8.75 2.80
N LYS A 110 -14.89 9.14 3.11
CA LYS A 110 -15.24 9.77 4.40
C LYS A 110 -15.21 8.76 5.55
#